data_AF-A0A9W8PYM8-F1
#
_entry.id   AF-A0A9W8PYM8-F1
#
_cell.length_a   1.000
_cell.length_b   1.000
_cell.length_c   1.000
_cell.angle_alpha   90.00
_cell.angle_beta   90.00
_cell.angle_gamma   90.00
#
_symmetry.space_group_name_H-M   'P 1'
#
loop_
_entity.id
_entity.type
_entity.pdbx_description
1 polymer ?
#
loop_
_entity_poly.entity_id
_entity_poly.type
_entity_poly.pdbx_seq_one_letter_code
_entity_poly.pdbx_strand_id
1 'polypeptide(L)'
;MPTLLAEEMNGEDIKLVVRNRLKSFNLHDKCHQIEDEILLKARGGFQWAILTTDIIRNELLRGLNSACLHQAVTTIPRDLQEIYRFILKGAEGEERAHMVNLFQWVLFSERPLSAHELREALTTSRDMKLTETSQLRGQPNYSDTVSEFEIRVRHISRGLVEFQTREIWEKYQADGEDWDREAQFIHQSAADFVLQEFLIEVDVGLRLQSVGGAAHFEISRSCLRYIVLQDILESSDLSRNELSVNFPLLPYAVTFLLRHIKLVEESNMTQTDILGLTVWHQPARVRRFSALWLKMDPDHSHAPIGWPFAGATATHILVGLGSRSALQEYLNHHTVDLNARDSYGNTPLLLALRDNLQDLALLLIEHSISLQASGGSLLREAAHTEHLGEIVDLLSHVNTTNSDGETPLGVAVSTKAHEAIQSLLKAGADPKAEKGLLFYAIGNLDMPLLSDLIARKVCLDGAVFFAVQTLVASGQSDHETPVYEMISALLKAGANTHKIHGVVKDFNLDYPEYEDDGYEDVEAIIVATKQGLGSVVKLLISHGVSPDVEDSEGDYPSLIAARNGRSDIVEALRHTDIDESTYPYMRHDIATILLRSLYGDVCQG
;
A
#
# COMPACT_ATOMS: atom_id res chain seq x y z
N MET A 1 19.34 25.74 -24.75
CA MET A 1 20.14 26.84 -24.20
C MET A 1 19.38 28.17 -24.32
N PRO A 2 18.56 28.52 -23.31
CA PRO A 2 18.12 29.91 -23.07
C PRO A 2 18.42 30.42 -21.64
N THR A 3 19.16 29.67 -20.81
CA THR A 3 19.35 29.98 -19.38
C THR A 3 20.40 31.06 -19.09
N LEU A 4 21.39 31.26 -19.97
CA LEU A 4 22.51 32.18 -19.75
C LEU A 4 22.17 33.68 -19.94
N LEU A 5 21.03 34.03 -20.56
CA LEU A 5 20.64 35.43 -20.80
C LEU A 5 19.83 36.06 -19.66
N ALA A 6 19.22 35.26 -18.78
CA ALA A 6 18.39 35.76 -17.68
C ALA A 6 19.24 36.31 -16.52
N GLU A 7 20.37 35.66 -16.21
CA GLU A 7 21.23 36.02 -15.07
C GLU A 7 21.92 37.39 -15.23
N GLU A 8 22.20 37.83 -16.46
CA GLU A 8 22.84 39.13 -16.74
C GLU A 8 21.85 40.32 -16.70
N MET A 9 20.54 40.08 -16.74
CA MET A 9 19.51 41.13 -16.80
C MET A 9 18.74 41.39 -15.50
N ASN A 10 18.88 40.54 -14.49
CA ASN A 10 18.10 40.65 -13.24
C ASN A 10 18.61 41.75 -12.28
N GLY A 11 19.70 42.45 -12.62
CA GLY A 11 20.37 43.38 -11.71
C GLY A 11 19.50 44.55 -11.23
N GLU A 12 18.70 45.15 -12.12
CA GLU A 12 17.84 46.28 -11.74
C GLU A 12 16.64 45.83 -10.89
N ASP A 13 16.08 44.65 -11.16
CA ASP A 13 15.01 44.06 -10.34
C ASP A 13 15.52 43.68 -8.95
N ILE A 14 16.72 43.09 -8.85
CA ILE A 14 17.38 42.78 -7.58
C ILE A 14 17.62 44.08 -6.78
N LYS A 15 18.11 45.16 -7.41
CA LYS A 15 18.24 46.47 -6.76
C LYS A 15 16.92 46.95 -6.18
N LEU A 16 15.84 46.83 -6.95
CA LEU A 16 14.52 47.26 -6.53
C LEU A 16 14.03 46.46 -5.32
N VAL A 17 14.21 45.14 -5.33
CA VAL A 17 13.87 44.25 -4.20
C VAL A 17 14.66 44.62 -2.95
N VAL A 18 15.98 44.78 -3.06
CA VAL A 18 16.87 45.15 -1.94
C VAL A 18 16.46 46.50 -1.35
N ARG A 19 16.26 47.52 -2.20
CA ARG A 19 15.81 48.86 -1.78
C ARG A 19 14.49 48.82 -1.04
N ASN A 20 13.51 48.11 -1.59
CA ASN A 20 12.19 48.00 -0.97
C ASN A 20 12.28 47.32 0.40
N ARG A 21 13.09 46.27 0.54
CA ARG A 21 13.30 45.56 1.81
C ARG A 21 14.10 46.36 2.83
N LEU A 22 15.01 47.25 2.43
CA LEU A 22 15.81 48.06 3.36
C LEU A 22 15.25 49.46 3.64
N LYS A 23 14.17 49.86 2.95
CA LYS A 23 13.56 51.19 3.01
C LYS A 23 13.27 51.69 4.44
N SER A 24 12.89 50.80 5.35
CA SER A 24 12.55 51.14 6.73
C SER A 24 13.73 51.58 7.61
N PHE A 25 14.98 51.30 7.20
CA PHE A 25 16.18 51.57 8.01
C PHE A 25 16.88 52.90 7.68
N ASN A 26 16.35 53.67 6.73
CA ASN A 26 16.78 55.02 6.37
C ASN A 26 18.31 55.17 6.16
N LEU A 27 18.89 54.24 5.37
CA LEU A 27 20.34 54.01 5.26
C LEU A 27 21.16 55.11 4.54
N HIS A 28 20.54 56.16 3.99
CA HIS A 28 21.20 57.28 3.28
C HIS A 28 22.31 56.79 2.31
N ASP A 29 23.46 57.48 2.20
CA ASP A 29 24.56 57.18 1.27
C ASP A 29 25.13 55.74 1.35
N LYS A 30 24.83 55.00 2.42
CA LYS A 30 25.29 53.62 2.65
C LYS A 30 24.45 52.57 1.92
N CYS A 31 23.24 52.93 1.47
CA CYS A 31 22.35 52.03 0.74
C CYS A 31 22.95 51.58 -0.60
N HIS A 32 23.58 52.50 -1.34
CA HIS A 32 24.19 52.21 -2.64
C HIS A 32 25.39 51.25 -2.56
N GLN A 33 26.25 51.39 -1.54
CA GLN A 33 27.38 50.48 -1.36
C GLN A 33 26.93 49.06 -1.00
N ILE A 34 25.89 48.94 -0.18
CA ILE A 34 25.30 47.64 0.18
C ILE A 34 24.59 47.02 -1.04
N GLU A 35 23.87 47.82 -1.82
CA GLU A 35 23.24 47.40 -3.07
C GLU A 35 24.28 46.86 -4.07
N ASP A 36 25.35 47.61 -4.31
CA ASP A 36 26.41 47.23 -5.26
C ASP A 36 27.12 45.95 -4.84
N GLU A 37 27.41 45.79 -3.55
CA GLU A 37 28.03 44.58 -3.01
C GLU A 37 27.08 43.36 -3.12
N ILE A 38 25.78 43.55 -2.85
CA ILE A 38 24.77 42.50 -3.01
C ILE A 38 24.66 42.07 -4.48
N LEU A 39 24.60 43.01 -5.42
CA LEU A 39 24.48 42.69 -6.85
C LEU A 39 25.70 41.93 -7.37
N LEU A 40 26.88 42.39 -6.98
CA LEU A 40 28.15 41.79 -7.40
C LEU A 40 28.25 40.34 -6.94
N LYS A 41 27.73 40.03 -5.74
CA LYS A 41 27.76 38.68 -5.18
C LYS A 41 26.57 37.82 -5.61
N ALA A 42 25.39 38.40 -5.81
CA ALA A 42 24.16 37.68 -6.17
C ALA A 42 24.21 37.05 -7.58
N ARG A 43 24.98 37.62 -8.52
CA ARG A 43 25.12 37.14 -9.91
C ARG A 43 23.79 36.82 -10.60
N GLY A 44 22.76 37.65 -10.36
CA GLY A 44 21.43 37.47 -10.95
C GLY A 44 20.48 36.54 -10.17
N GLY A 45 20.93 35.93 -9.06
CA GLY A 45 20.12 35.08 -8.19
C GLY A 45 19.31 35.86 -7.15
N PHE A 46 17.98 35.88 -7.30
CA PHE A 46 17.08 36.57 -6.36
C PHE A 46 17.11 35.97 -4.93
N GLN A 47 17.19 34.65 -4.80
CA GLN A 47 17.20 33.98 -3.49
C GLN A 47 18.40 34.43 -2.64
N TRP A 48 19.57 34.51 -3.25
CA TRP A 48 20.79 35.01 -2.60
C TRP A 48 20.60 36.44 -2.10
N ALA A 49 20.04 37.32 -2.94
CA ALA A 49 19.80 38.72 -2.59
C ALA A 49 18.79 38.87 -1.45
N ILE A 50 17.72 38.07 -1.46
CA ILE A 50 16.70 38.05 -0.41
C ILE A 50 17.33 37.65 0.93
N LEU A 51 18.01 36.51 0.98
CA LEU A 51 18.64 35.99 2.20
C LEU A 51 19.68 36.96 2.78
N THR A 52 20.54 37.50 1.91
CA THR A 52 21.56 38.48 2.31
C THR A 52 20.92 39.74 2.88
N THR A 53 19.83 40.21 2.28
CA THR A 53 19.10 41.38 2.77
C THR A 53 18.50 41.11 4.16
N ASP A 54 17.98 39.91 4.41
CA ASP A 54 17.43 39.54 5.72
C ASP A 54 18.52 39.42 6.80
N ILE A 55 19.69 38.87 6.46
CA ILE A 55 20.88 38.87 7.34
C ILE A 55 21.24 40.33 7.73
N ILE A 56 21.32 41.22 6.74
CA ILE A 56 21.62 42.64 6.94
C ILE A 56 20.57 43.32 7.82
N ARG A 57 19.28 43.06 7.58
CA ARG A 57 18.19 43.61 8.41
C ARG A 57 18.32 43.18 9.86
N ASN A 58 18.64 41.91 10.13
CA ASN A 58 18.83 41.42 11.49
C ASN A 58 20.01 42.11 12.19
N GLU A 59 21.12 42.33 11.48
CA GLU A 59 22.27 43.05 12.03
C GLU A 59 21.99 44.54 12.27
N LEU A 60 21.19 45.17 11.42
CA LEU A 60 20.72 46.55 11.63
C LEU A 60 19.79 46.66 12.85
N LEU A 61 18.89 45.70 13.05
CA LEU A 61 18.01 45.64 14.23
C LEU A 61 18.80 45.43 15.54
N ARG A 62 19.96 44.77 15.49
CA ARG A 62 20.90 44.65 16.63
C ARG A 62 21.64 45.95 16.95
N GLY A 63 21.48 46.99 16.12
CA GLY A 63 22.11 48.30 16.34
C GLY A 63 23.60 48.32 16.01
N LEU A 64 24.09 47.45 15.12
CA LEU A 64 25.48 47.48 14.69
C LEU A 64 25.84 48.81 14.03
N ASN A 65 27.05 49.30 14.33
CA ASN A 65 27.60 50.47 13.67
C ASN A 65 27.98 50.15 12.20
N SER A 66 28.18 51.19 11.40
CA SER A 66 28.40 51.03 9.96
C SER A 66 29.68 50.29 9.57
N ALA A 67 30.73 50.36 10.40
CA ALA A 67 31.96 49.60 10.15
C ALA A 67 31.72 48.09 10.34
N CYS A 68 31.02 47.71 11.41
CA CYS A 68 30.62 46.33 11.65
C CYS A 68 29.63 45.83 10.60
N LEU A 69 28.73 46.68 10.10
CA LEU A 69 27.80 46.32 9.03
C LEU A 69 28.53 46.03 7.70
N HIS A 70 29.47 46.87 7.29
CA HIS A 70 30.29 46.60 6.10
C HIS A 70 31.08 45.30 6.26
N GLN A 71 31.69 45.09 7.43
CA GLN A 71 32.38 43.84 7.71
C GLN A 71 31.43 42.64 7.60
N ALA A 72 30.23 42.71 8.18
CA ALA A 72 29.22 41.67 8.08
C ALA A 72 28.86 41.36 6.61
N VAL A 73 28.56 42.38 5.79
CA VAL A 73 28.24 42.20 4.36
C VAL A 73 29.41 41.58 3.58
N THR A 74 30.65 41.98 3.87
CA THR A 74 31.83 41.41 3.21
C THR A 74 32.04 39.93 3.56
N THR A 75 31.70 39.52 4.79
CA THR A 75 31.85 38.12 5.26
C THR A 75 30.77 37.17 4.72
N ILE A 76 29.66 37.70 4.17
CA ILE A 76 28.60 36.86 3.59
C ILE A 76 29.15 36.10 2.36
N PRO A 77 29.03 34.76 2.33
CA PRO A 77 29.51 33.93 1.23
C PRO A 77 28.83 34.23 -0.11
N ARG A 78 29.54 33.95 -1.21
CA ARG A 78 29.01 34.14 -2.58
C ARG A 78 28.18 32.95 -3.07
N ASP A 79 28.48 31.76 -2.60
CA ASP A 79 27.75 30.55 -2.95
C ASP A 79 26.47 30.43 -2.12
N LEU A 80 25.38 29.97 -2.75
CA LEU A 80 24.07 29.89 -2.09
C LEU A 80 24.05 28.81 -0.98
N GLN A 81 24.73 27.68 -1.17
CA GLN A 81 24.85 26.63 -0.15
C GLN A 81 25.65 27.14 1.05
N GLU A 82 26.75 27.86 0.80
CA GLU A 82 27.52 28.50 1.87
C GLU A 82 26.70 29.55 2.63
N ILE A 83 25.77 30.26 1.98
CA ILE A 83 24.83 31.14 2.67
C ILE A 83 23.90 30.36 3.59
N TYR A 84 23.29 29.26 3.12
CA TYR A 84 22.42 28.47 4.00
C TYR A 84 23.21 27.92 5.20
N ARG A 85 24.43 27.43 4.98
CA ARG A 85 25.33 27.00 6.07
C ARG A 85 25.63 28.15 7.02
N PHE A 86 25.86 29.36 6.50
CA PHE A 86 26.07 30.56 7.31
C PHE A 86 24.84 30.93 8.15
N ILE A 87 23.63 30.84 7.58
CA ILE A 87 22.36 31.16 8.26
C ILE A 87 22.09 30.19 9.41
N LEU A 88 22.33 28.89 9.19
CA LEU A 88 22.08 27.83 10.18
C LEU A 88 23.25 27.63 11.15
N LYS A 89 24.35 28.37 10.99
CA LYS A 89 25.53 28.28 11.85
C LYS A 89 25.22 28.71 13.29
N GLY A 90 25.81 28.01 14.25
CA GLY A 90 25.79 28.39 15.67
C GLY A 90 24.55 27.94 16.44
N ALA A 91 23.61 27.23 15.81
CA ALA A 91 22.56 26.52 16.54
C ALA A 91 23.17 25.31 17.26
N GLU A 92 23.17 25.34 18.60
CA GLU A 92 23.70 24.28 19.47
C GLU A 92 22.65 23.84 20.49
N GLY A 93 22.81 22.64 21.05
CA GLY A 93 21.92 22.11 22.09
C GLY A 93 20.44 22.05 21.69
N GLU A 94 19.57 22.59 22.54
CA GLU A 94 18.11 22.59 22.33
C GLU A 94 17.68 23.38 21.10
N GLU A 95 18.38 24.46 20.74
CA GLU A 95 18.02 25.26 19.56
C GLU A 95 18.17 24.42 18.29
N ARG A 96 19.26 23.63 18.20
CA ARG A 96 19.49 22.72 17.08
C ARG A 96 18.44 21.60 17.05
N ALA A 97 18.06 21.06 18.20
CA ALA A 97 17.04 20.01 18.27
C ALA A 97 15.66 20.52 17.79
N HIS A 98 15.25 21.73 18.20
CA HIS A 98 14.01 22.34 17.71
C HIS A 98 14.04 22.61 16.21
N MET A 99 15.19 23.02 15.67
CA MET A 99 15.37 23.25 14.24
C MET A 99 15.27 21.95 13.44
N VAL A 100 15.90 20.88 13.91
CA VAL A 100 15.79 19.54 13.30
C VAL A 100 14.33 19.07 13.31
N ASN A 101 13.65 19.14 14.45
CA ASN A 101 12.24 18.73 14.55
C ASN A 101 11.35 19.52 13.57
N LEU A 102 11.53 20.85 13.52
CA LEU A 102 10.83 21.70 12.55
C LEU A 102 11.07 21.27 11.10
N PHE A 103 12.33 21.09 10.71
CA PHE A 103 12.66 20.71 9.35
C PHE A 103 12.17 19.31 9.00
N GLN A 104 12.19 18.37 9.94
CA GLN A 104 11.64 17.03 9.72
C GLN A 104 10.15 17.09 9.40
N TRP A 105 9.36 17.81 10.19
CA TRP A 105 7.93 17.99 9.92
C TRP A 105 7.66 18.71 8.59
N VAL A 106 8.41 19.76 8.27
CA VAL A 106 8.18 20.51 7.02
C VAL A 106 8.61 19.72 5.78
N LEU A 107 9.67 18.90 5.86
CA LEU A 107 10.18 18.13 4.72
C LEU A 107 9.47 16.79 4.49
N PHE A 108 9.13 16.08 5.57
CA PHE A 108 8.73 14.66 5.49
C PHE A 108 7.25 14.42 5.81
N SER A 109 6.47 15.48 6.05
CA SER A 109 5.02 15.34 6.07
C SER A 109 4.48 15.01 4.68
N GLU A 110 3.48 14.11 4.58
CA GLU A 110 2.90 13.68 3.30
C GLU A 110 2.15 14.81 2.57
N ARG A 111 1.84 15.89 3.29
CA ARG A 111 1.40 17.18 2.76
C ARG A 111 1.90 18.32 3.65
N PRO A 112 1.95 19.57 3.13
CA PRO A 112 2.18 20.74 3.97
C PRO A 112 1.21 20.77 5.16
N LEU A 113 1.77 21.02 6.35
CA LEU A 113 1.00 21.16 7.57
C LEU A 113 0.49 22.59 7.72
N SER A 114 -0.75 22.74 8.16
CA SER A 114 -1.27 24.03 8.60
C SER A 114 -0.50 24.55 9.82
N ALA A 115 -0.56 25.85 10.07
CA ALA A 115 0.05 26.46 11.25
C ALA A 115 -0.48 25.85 12.55
N HIS A 116 -1.76 25.47 12.60
CA HIS A 116 -2.39 24.81 13.74
C HIS A 116 -1.86 23.39 13.96
N GLU A 117 -1.75 22.59 12.88
CA GLU A 117 -1.19 21.24 12.93
C GLU A 117 0.28 21.27 13.35
N LEU A 118 1.10 22.11 12.72
CA LEU A 118 2.52 22.21 13.00
C LEU A 118 2.77 22.70 14.43
N ARG A 119 1.91 23.57 14.98
CA ARG A 119 2.01 24.05 16.36
C ARG A 119 1.90 22.90 17.38
N GLU A 120 0.92 22.02 17.20
CA GLU A 120 0.77 20.83 18.04
C GLU A 120 1.93 19.85 17.78
N ALA A 121 2.29 19.64 16.51
CA ALA A 121 3.35 18.72 16.09
C ALA A 121 4.71 19.03 16.73
N LEU A 122 5.14 20.30 16.78
CA LEU A 122 6.44 20.68 17.36
C LEU A 122 6.52 20.56 18.88
N THR A 123 5.38 20.38 19.56
CA THR A 123 5.32 20.08 20.99
C THR A 123 5.21 18.59 21.32
N THR A 124 5.04 17.76 20.28
CA THR A 124 5.13 16.31 20.38
C THR A 124 6.56 15.83 20.09
N SER A 125 6.89 14.66 20.61
CA SER A 125 8.13 13.95 20.28
C SER A 125 8.00 12.46 20.57
N ARG A 126 8.89 11.65 20.01
CA ARG A 126 8.97 10.21 20.27
C ARG A 126 9.20 9.87 21.75
N ASP A 127 9.76 10.79 22.52
CA ASP A 127 10.12 10.61 23.94
C ASP A 127 9.11 11.31 24.88
N MET A 128 8.02 11.87 24.33
CA MET A 128 6.98 12.58 25.08
C MET A 128 6.34 11.68 26.14
N LYS A 129 6.32 12.17 27.39
CA LYS A 129 5.70 11.51 28.57
C LYS A 129 4.38 12.13 29.02
N LEU A 130 3.90 13.14 28.28
CA LEU A 130 2.66 13.86 28.59
C LEU A 130 1.45 12.96 28.36
N THR A 131 0.39 13.19 29.13
CA THR A 131 -0.84 12.37 29.08
C THR A 131 -2.06 13.13 28.60
N GLU A 132 -2.02 14.47 28.59
CA GLU A 132 -3.15 15.33 28.21
C GLU A 132 -2.69 16.49 27.31
N THR A 133 -3.59 17.01 26.47
CA THR A 133 -3.29 18.20 25.63
C THR A 133 -3.10 19.46 26.46
N SER A 134 -3.72 19.56 27.64
CA SER A 134 -3.53 20.67 28.59
C SER A 134 -2.05 20.84 29.00
N GLN A 135 -1.36 19.71 29.21
CA GLN A 135 0.06 19.68 29.57
C GLN A 135 0.96 19.99 28.38
N LEU A 136 0.57 19.54 27.18
CA LEU A 136 1.25 19.82 25.92
C LEU A 136 1.22 21.31 25.60
N ARG A 137 0.04 21.94 25.73
CA ARG A 137 -0.17 23.37 25.52
C ARG A 137 0.40 24.24 26.64
N GLY A 138 0.69 23.65 27.80
CA GLY A 138 1.36 24.31 28.92
C GLY A 138 2.89 24.32 28.83
N GLN A 139 3.48 23.68 27.82
CA GLN A 139 4.94 23.66 27.66
C GLN A 139 5.47 25.07 27.32
N PRO A 140 6.67 25.46 27.80
CA PRO A 140 7.28 26.76 27.47
C PRO A 140 7.51 26.98 25.97
N ASN A 141 7.53 25.89 25.20
CA ASN A 141 7.71 25.92 23.76
C ASN A 141 6.40 25.99 22.95
N TYR A 142 5.24 26.04 23.62
CA TYR A 142 3.95 26.27 22.98
C TYR A 142 3.69 27.77 22.79
N SER A 143 2.99 28.14 21.72
CA SER A 143 2.63 29.54 21.42
C SER A 143 1.11 29.72 21.56
N ASP A 144 0.68 30.73 22.30
CA ASP A 144 -0.74 30.97 22.60
C ASP A 144 -1.55 31.26 21.33
N THR A 145 -1.01 32.12 20.45
CA THR A 145 -1.63 32.47 19.17
C THR A 145 -0.88 31.89 17.97
N VAL A 146 -1.59 31.72 16.85
CA VAL A 146 -0.97 31.30 15.58
C VAL A 146 0.03 32.34 15.08
N SER A 147 -0.27 33.63 15.25
CA SER A 147 0.63 34.71 14.84
C SER A 147 1.98 34.65 15.57
N GLU A 148 1.96 34.44 16.89
CA GLU A 148 3.19 34.24 17.68
C GLU A 148 3.91 32.96 17.27
N PHE A 149 3.16 31.89 16.99
CA PHE A 149 3.71 30.64 16.51
C PHE A 149 4.47 30.81 15.18
N GLU A 150 3.91 31.51 14.21
CA GLU A 150 4.60 31.75 12.94
C GLU A 150 5.89 32.57 13.11
N ILE A 151 5.86 33.58 13.99
CA ILE A 151 7.07 34.37 14.33
C ILE A 151 8.14 33.43 14.90
N ARG A 152 7.74 32.53 15.80
CA ARG A 152 8.62 31.53 16.39
C ARG A 152 9.19 30.57 15.33
N VAL A 153 8.39 30.05 14.41
CA VAL A 153 8.85 29.16 13.32
C VAL A 153 9.85 29.88 12.42
N ARG A 154 9.60 31.15 12.06
CA ARG A 154 10.58 31.98 11.33
C ARG A 154 11.87 32.17 12.13
N HIS A 155 11.79 32.30 13.45
CA HIS A 155 12.97 32.41 14.30
C HIS A 155 13.78 31.10 14.37
N ILE A 156 13.11 29.96 14.61
CA ILE A 156 13.74 28.63 14.71
C ILE A 156 14.38 28.23 13.39
N SER A 157 13.67 28.43 12.26
CA SER A 157 14.19 28.13 10.91
C SER A 157 15.20 29.17 10.40
N ARG A 158 15.49 30.22 11.17
CA ARG A 158 16.28 31.38 10.73
C ARG A 158 15.76 32.01 9.43
N GLY A 159 14.44 31.99 9.24
CA GLY A 159 13.74 32.55 8.10
C GLY A 159 13.64 31.61 6.89
N LEU A 160 14.08 30.36 7.00
CA LEU A 160 14.00 29.39 5.89
C LEU A 160 12.61 28.76 5.72
N VAL A 161 11.76 28.83 6.76
CA VAL A 161 10.37 28.36 6.71
C VAL A 161 9.44 29.55 6.81
N GLU A 162 8.47 29.60 5.92
CA GLU A 162 7.40 30.58 5.89
C GLU A 162 6.03 29.92 5.87
N PHE A 163 4.99 30.75 5.94
CA PHE A 163 3.61 30.31 5.84
C PHE A 163 2.95 31.00 4.66
N GLN A 164 2.24 30.25 3.82
CA GLN A 164 1.49 30.77 2.69
C GLN A 164 0.01 30.45 2.82
N THR A 165 -0.84 31.27 2.18
CA THR A 165 -2.28 30.99 2.09
C THR A 165 -2.54 29.87 1.09
N ARG A 166 -3.29 28.87 1.52
CA ARG A 166 -3.69 27.67 0.77
C ARG A 166 -4.71 28.06 -0.29
N GLU A 167 -4.53 27.58 -1.52
CA GLU A 167 -5.61 27.59 -2.52
C GLU A 167 -6.65 26.54 -2.09
N ILE A 168 -7.74 27.00 -1.47
CA ILE A 168 -8.63 26.15 -0.67
C ILE A 168 -9.49 25.21 -1.54
N TRP A 169 -9.30 23.90 -1.43
CA TRP A 169 -10.28 22.89 -1.87
C TRP A 169 -11.08 22.27 -0.71
N GLU A 170 -10.60 22.40 0.54
CA GLU A 170 -11.27 21.90 1.75
C GLU A 170 -11.36 23.02 2.79
N LYS A 171 -12.54 23.63 2.91
CA LYS A 171 -12.83 24.58 4.00
C LYS A 171 -13.22 23.81 5.24
N TYR A 172 -12.41 23.89 6.30
CA TYR A 172 -12.75 23.31 7.60
C TYR A 172 -13.65 24.21 8.46
N GLN A 173 -13.88 25.49 8.12
CA GLN A 173 -14.95 26.35 8.67
C GLN A 173 -15.05 27.72 7.97
N ALA A 174 -16.13 28.46 8.24
CA ALA A 174 -16.40 29.81 7.69
C ALA A 174 -15.96 30.97 8.62
N ASP A 175 -15.79 30.74 9.93
CA ASP A 175 -15.64 31.81 10.94
C ASP A 175 -14.52 31.59 12.00
N GLY A 176 -13.56 30.68 11.76
CA GLY A 176 -12.42 30.41 12.66
C GLY A 176 -11.12 31.10 12.22
N GLU A 177 -10.15 31.30 13.13
CA GLU A 177 -8.80 31.82 12.81
C GLU A 177 -8.16 31.02 11.66
N ASP A 178 -7.73 31.73 10.62
CA ASP A 178 -6.98 31.31 9.42
C ASP A 178 -6.41 29.87 9.42
N TRP A 179 -7.26 28.89 9.09
CA TRP A 179 -6.87 27.51 8.78
C TRP A 179 -6.22 27.36 7.40
N ASP A 180 -6.09 28.47 6.67
CA ASP A 180 -5.60 28.51 5.32
C ASP A 180 -4.08 28.69 5.25
N ARG A 181 -3.35 28.79 6.38
CA ARG A 181 -1.90 29.00 6.34
C ARG A 181 -1.10 27.71 6.52
N GLU A 182 -0.36 27.32 5.50
CA GLU A 182 0.49 26.13 5.50
C GLU A 182 1.99 26.47 5.52
N ALA A 183 2.77 25.66 6.22
CA ALA A 183 4.21 25.82 6.34
C ALA A 183 4.94 25.26 5.10
N GLN A 184 5.89 26.03 4.58
CA GLN A 184 6.77 25.59 3.50
C GLN A 184 8.17 26.21 3.63
N PHE A 185 9.14 25.64 2.91
CA PHE A 185 10.40 26.35 2.70
C PHE A 185 10.20 27.55 1.78
N ILE A 186 10.93 28.63 2.06
CA ILE A 186 10.94 29.83 1.22
C ILE A 186 11.38 29.57 -0.22
N HIS A 187 12.09 28.45 -0.47
CA HIS A 187 12.54 28.03 -1.79
C HIS A 187 13.00 26.56 -1.79
N GLN A 188 12.86 25.87 -2.93
CA GLN A 188 13.30 24.47 -3.09
C GLN A 188 14.78 24.26 -2.75
N SER A 189 15.66 25.19 -3.14
CA SER A 189 17.09 25.10 -2.81
C SER A 189 17.38 25.12 -1.31
N ALA A 190 16.52 25.75 -0.50
CA ALA A 190 16.66 25.72 0.96
C ALA A 190 16.25 24.34 1.49
N ALA A 191 15.16 23.78 0.98
CA ALA A 191 14.73 22.41 1.30
C ALA A 191 15.81 21.38 0.93
N ASP A 192 16.37 21.48 -0.29
CA ASP A 192 17.43 20.60 -0.78
C ASP A 192 18.69 20.68 0.09
N PHE A 193 19.12 21.90 0.46
CA PHE A 193 20.27 22.08 1.37
C PHE A 193 20.01 21.44 2.74
N VAL A 194 18.83 21.68 3.32
CA VAL A 194 18.50 21.13 4.64
C VAL A 194 18.49 19.60 4.60
N LEU A 195 17.92 19.02 3.54
CA LEU A 195 17.85 17.58 3.36
C LEU A 195 19.23 16.95 3.10
N GLN A 196 20.02 17.53 2.20
CA GLN A 196 21.25 16.92 1.68
C GLN A 196 22.50 17.27 2.50
N GLU A 197 22.45 18.29 3.35
CA GLU A 197 23.59 18.70 4.16
C GLU A 197 23.23 18.79 5.65
N PHE A 198 22.29 19.66 6.01
CA PHE A 198 22.03 19.96 7.43
C PHE A 198 21.59 18.74 8.23
N LEU A 199 20.59 18.00 7.74
CA LEU A 199 20.08 16.81 8.43
C LEU A 199 21.06 15.63 8.38
N ILE A 200 21.86 15.50 7.32
CA ILE A 200 22.91 14.49 7.23
C ILE A 200 23.99 14.74 8.29
N GLU A 201 24.44 15.98 8.48
CA GLU A 201 25.42 16.30 9.53
C GLU A 201 24.93 15.93 10.94
N VAL A 202 23.62 16.06 11.19
CA VAL A 202 23.00 15.66 12.45
C VAL A 202 22.98 14.13 12.60
N ASP A 203 22.65 13.43 11.53
CA ASP A 203 22.49 11.97 11.52
C ASP A 203 23.83 11.20 11.53
N VAL A 204 24.90 11.78 10.97
CA VAL A 204 26.27 11.21 11.05
C VAL A 204 26.75 11.08 12.51
N GLY A 205 26.19 11.86 13.44
CA GLY A 205 26.43 11.71 14.89
C GLY A 205 25.68 10.53 15.54
N LEU A 206 24.67 9.96 14.87
CA LEU A 206 23.75 8.94 15.37
C LEU A 206 23.56 7.79 14.35
N ARG A 207 24.64 7.07 14.01
CA ARG A 207 24.65 5.74 13.36
C ARG A 207 23.75 5.54 12.11
N LEU A 208 24.37 5.50 10.91
CA LEU A 208 24.00 4.68 9.73
C LEU A 208 22.51 4.59 9.30
N GLN A 209 21.63 5.48 9.75
CA GLN A 209 20.22 5.48 9.39
C GLN A 209 19.96 6.40 8.18
N SER A 210 18.85 6.15 7.49
CA SER A 210 18.36 7.06 6.45
C SER A 210 17.76 8.29 7.14
N VAL A 211 18.18 9.50 6.76
CA VAL A 211 17.59 10.76 7.27
C VAL A 211 16.07 10.75 7.15
N GLY A 212 15.55 10.26 6.02
CA GLY A 212 14.10 10.14 5.82
C GLY A 212 13.46 9.11 6.72
N GLY A 213 14.11 7.96 6.93
CA GLY A 213 13.66 6.95 7.88
C GLY A 213 13.58 7.51 9.31
N ALA A 214 14.60 8.25 9.75
CA ALA A 214 14.63 8.87 11.06
C ALA A 214 13.54 9.93 11.23
N ALA A 215 13.27 10.73 10.20
CA ALA A 215 12.19 11.71 10.21
C ALA A 215 10.81 11.05 10.28
N HIS A 216 10.52 10.05 9.43
CA HIS A 216 9.26 9.31 9.49
C HIS A 216 9.08 8.54 10.81
N PHE A 217 10.18 8.07 11.41
CA PHE A 217 10.16 7.49 12.74
C PHE A 217 9.69 8.52 13.78
N GLU A 218 10.30 9.71 13.81
CA GLU A 218 9.91 10.76 14.74
C GLU A 218 8.45 11.19 14.56
N ILE A 219 8.02 11.40 13.31
CA ILE A 219 6.66 11.82 12.96
C ILE A 219 5.63 10.75 13.38
N SER A 220 5.84 9.49 13.02
CA SER A 220 4.90 8.41 13.37
C SER A 220 4.74 8.23 14.88
N ARG A 221 5.83 8.32 15.66
CA ARG A 221 5.78 8.21 17.13
C ARG A 221 5.09 9.42 17.74
N SER A 222 5.36 10.60 17.21
CA SER A 222 4.70 11.84 17.60
C SER A 222 3.18 11.76 17.37
N CYS A 223 2.76 11.31 16.18
CA CYS A 223 1.36 11.07 15.85
C CYS A 223 0.72 10.03 16.79
N LEU A 224 1.35 8.88 17.01
CA LEU A 224 0.83 7.85 17.91
C LEU A 224 0.63 8.38 19.33
N ARG A 225 1.65 9.05 19.88
CA ARG A 225 1.57 9.61 21.23
C ARG A 225 0.53 10.71 21.34
N TYR A 226 0.33 11.49 20.28
CA TYR A 226 -0.73 12.49 20.22
C TYR A 226 -2.11 11.84 20.27
N ILE A 227 -2.39 10.86 19.41
CA ILE A 227 -3.72 10.22 19.33
C ILE A 227 -4.09 9.55 20.67
N VAL A 228 -3.12 8.99 21.38
CA VAL A 228 -3.37 8.29 22.65
C VAL A 228 -3.43 9.20 23.88
N LEU A 229 -3.37 10.54 23.74
CA LEU A 229 -3.61 11.45 24.87
C LEU A 229 -5.01 11.21 25.47
N GLN A 230 -5.11 11.31 26.79
CA GLN A 230 -6.28 10.87 27.55
C GLN A 230 -7.55 11.64 27.16
N ASP A 231 -7.45 12.96 27.10
CA ASP A 231 -8.53 13.86 26.72
C ASP A 231 -8.96 13.67 25.26
N ILE A 232 -8.03 13.36 24.35
CA ILE A 232 -8.35 12.98 22.97
C ILE A 232 -9.15 11.67 22.94
N LEU A 233 -8.69 10.63 23.64
CA LEU A 233 -9.40 9.34 23.73
C LEU A 233 -10.76 9.45 24.43
N GLU A 234 -10.94 10.43 25.32
CA GLU A 234 -12.19 10.69 26.05
C GLU A 234 -13.17 11.59 25.28
N SER A 235 -12.72 12.16 24.16
CA SER A 235 -13.53 13.05 23.32
C SER A 235 -14.42 12.31 22.31
N SER A 236 -14.80 11.06 22.61
CA SER A 236 -15.59 10.23 21.70
C SER A 236 -16.97 10.80 21.39
N ASP A 237 -17.49 11.72 22.20
CA ASP A 237 -18.80 12.34 22.01
C ASP A 237 -18.78 13.49 20.99
N LEU A 238 -17.60 14.08 20.73
CA LEU A 238 -17.44 15.19 19.79
C LEU A 238 -17.65 14.73 18.35
N SER A 239 -18.20 15.59 17.49
CA SER A 239 -18.26 15.38 16.04
C SER A 239 -16.86 15.42 15.40
N ARG A 240 -16.72 14.89 14.18
CA ARG A 240 -15.45 14.94 13.42
C ARG A 240 -14.90 16.37 13.28
N ASN A 241 -15.79 17.35 13.08
CA ASN A 241 -15.40 18.76 12.95
C ASN A 241 -14.92 19.33 14.29
N GLU A 242 -15.63 19.06 15.38
CA GLU A 242 -15.22 19.49 16.72
C GLU A 242 -13.89 18.85 17.13
N LEU A 243 -13.67 17.57 16.80
CA LEU A 243 -12.38 16.90 17.01
C LEU A 243 -11.26 17.58 16.24
N SER A 244 -11.49 17.90 14.96
CA SER A 244 -10.48 18.55 14.11
C SER A 244 -10.11 19.93 14.62
N VAL A 245 -11.07 20.69 15.14
CA VAL A 245 -10.82 22.02 15.72
C VAL A 245 -10.11 21.93 17.07
N ASN A 246 -10.56 21.02 17.94
CA ASN A 246 -10.02 20.89 19.29
C ASN A 246 -8.64 20.22 19.31
N PHE A 247 -8.35 19.36 18.33
CA PHE A 247 -7.12 18.58 18.21
C PHE A 247 -6.57 18.67 16.77
N PRO A 248 -5.95 19.81 16.41
CA PRO A 248 -5.60 20.11 15.01
C PRO A 248 -4.72 19.07 14.32
N LEU A 249 -3.83 18.37 15.05
CA LEU A 249 -2.95 17.35 14.48
C LEU A 249 -3.65 16.00 14.24
N LEU A 250 -4.82 15.77 14.85
CA LEU A 250 -5.53 14.48 14.79
C LEU A 250 -5.90 14.05 13.37
N PRO A 251 -6.44 14.91 12.48
CA PRO A 251 -6.75 14.52 11.10
C PRO A 251 -5.51 14.05 10.33
N TYR A 252 -4.40 14.79 10.43
CA TYR A 252 -3.13 14.41 9.80
C TYR A 252 -2.64 13.07 10.36
N ALA A 253 -2.64 12.91 11.68
CA ALA A 253 -2.16 11.71 12.35
C ALA A 253 -2.95 10.47 11.94
N VAL A 254 -4.30 10.53 11.91
CA VAL A 254 -5.14 9.41 11.46
C VAL A 254 -4.91 9.08 9.99
N THR A 255 -4.76 10.10 9.14
CA THR A 255 -4.62 9.95 7.69
C THR A 255 -3.28 9.33 7.28
N PHE A 256 -2.18 9.76 7.91
CA PHE A 256 -0.82 9.47 7.41
C PHE A 256 0.02 8.59 8.34
N LEU A 257 -0.49 8.17 9.50
CA LEU A 257 0.29 7.35 10.44
C LEU A 257 0.80 6.05 9.81
N LEU A 258 -0.07 5.26 9.17
CA LEU A 258 0.31 3.98 8.56
C LEU A 258 1.33 4.17 7.43
N ARG A 259 1.20 5.26 6.67
CA ARG A 259 2.16 5.65 5.63
C ARG A 259 3.54 5.92 6.21
N HIS A 260 3.64 6.68 7.29
CA HIS A 260 4.91 6.94 7.95
C HIS A 260 5.54 5.66 8.53
N ILE A 261 4.74 4.80 9.17
CA ILE A 261 5.24 3.50 9.69
C ILE A 261 5.81 2.63 8.56
N LYS A 262 5.14 2.60 7.40
CA LYS A 262 5.63 1.88 6.21
C LYS A 262 6.96 2.42 5.70
N LEU A 263 7.09 3.75 5.59
CA LEU A 263 8.33 4.39 5.13
C LEU A 263 9.54 4.15 6.06
N VAL A 264 9.27 3.93 7.37
CA VAL A 264 10.30 3.52 8.33
C VAL A 264 10.78 2.09 8.06
N GLU A 265 9.88 1.13 7.77
CA GLU A 265 10.28 -0.22 7.37
C GLU A 265 11.06 -0.22 6.05
N GLU A 266 10.63 0.55 5.05
CA GLU A 266 11.32 0.69 3.76
C GLU A 266 12.74 1.28 3.93
N SER A 267 12.96 2.04 5.01
CA SER A 267 14.26 2.57 5.40
C SER A 267 15.12 1.59 6.23
N ASN A 268 14.67 0.34 6.39
CA ASN A 268 15.31 -0.72 7.20
C ASN A 268 15.51 -0.36 8.67
N MET A 269 14.62 0.47 9.23
CA MET A 269 14.65 0.83 10.65
C MET A 269 13.68 -0.03 11.44
N THR A 270 14.19 -0.67 12.51
CA THR A 270 13.39 -1.53 13.38
C THR A 270 12.43 -0.71 14.26
N GLN A 271 11.20 -1.21 14.44
CA GLN A 271 10.11 -0.49 15.09
C GLN A 271 9.59 -1.16 16.37
N THR A 272 10.48 -1.72 17.18
CA THR A 272 10.14 -2.55 18.35
C THR A 272 9.38 -1.79 19.46
N ASP A 273 9.41 -0.47 19.43
CA ASP A 273 8.74 0.43 20.37
C ASP A 273 7.24 0.60 20.09
N ILE A 274 6.80 0.39 18.84
CA ILE A 274 5.48 0.82 18.36
C ILE A 274 4.34 0.18 19.15
N LEU A 275 4.49 -1.09 19.51
CA LEU A 275 3.51 -1.81 20.30
C LEU A 275 3.37 -1.21 21.71
N GLY A 276 4.44 -0.70 22.31
CA GLY A 276 4.36 -0.01 23.60
C GLY A 276 3.50 1.26 23.56
N LEU A 277 3.42 1.91 22.39
CA LEU A 277 2.73 3.20 22.19
C LEU A 277 1.23 3.06 21.90
N THR A 278 0.79 1.92 21.40
CA THR A 278 -0.61 1.70 20.96
C THR A 278 -1.59 1.42 22.11
N VAL A 279 -1.11 1.42 23.37
CA VAL A 279 -1.89 1.13 24.58
C VAL A 279 -2.71 -0.18 24.50
N TRP A 280 -2.29 -1.14 23.66
CA TRP A 280 -3.01 -2.39 23.37
C TRP A 280 -3.32 -3.23 24.61
N HIS A 281 -2.45 -3.17 25.63
CA HIS A 281 -2.62 -3.86 26.91
C HIS A 281 -3.76 -3.27 27.78
N GLN A 282 -4.41 -2.19 27.33
CA GLN A 282 -5.54 -1.53 28.01
C GLN A 282 -6.81 -1.59 27.13
N PRO A 283 -7.62 -2.67 27.21
CA PRO A 283 -8.77 -2.88 26.32
C PRO A 283 -9.79 -1.74 26.30
N ALA A 284 -9.94 -1.00 27.41
CA ALA A 284 -10.80 0.18 27.46
C ALA A 284 -10.28 1.33 26.59
N ARG A 285 -8.96 1.55 26.56
CA ARG A 285 -8.33 2.58 25.73
C ARG A 285 -8.30 2.18 24.26
N VAL A 286 -8.05 0.90 23.95
CA VAL A 286 -8.14 0.39 22.58
C VAL A 286 -9.53 0.63 21.99
N ARG A 287 -10.60 0.39 22.76
CA ARG A 287 -11.97 0.69 22.33
C ARG A 287 -12.20 2.18 22.05
N ARG A 288 -11.66 3.06 22.89
CA ARG A 288 -11.75 4.51 22.70
C ARG A 288 -10.97 4.97 21.46
N PHE A 289 -9.74 4.47 21.29
CA PHE A 289 -8.91 4.70 20.11
C PHE A 289 -9.64 4.24 18.84
N SER A 290 -10.30 3.08 18.90
CA SER A 290 -11.12 2.55 17.81
C SER A 290 -12.27 3.45 17.42
N ALA A 291 -13.06 3.87 18.41
CA ALA A 291 -14.19 4.76 18.17
C ALA A 291 -13.75 6.12 17.61
N LEU A 292 -12.63 6.65 18.10
CA LEU A 292 -12.05 7.90 17.62
C LEU A 292 -11.57 7.77 16.16
N TRP A 293 -10.84 6.70 15.83
CA TRP A 293 -10.31 6.48 14.49
C TRP A 293 -11.43 6.36 13.47
N LEU A 294 -12.43 5.50 13.74
CA LEU A 294 -13.60 5.31 12.86
C LEU A 294 -14.38 6.62 12.62
N LYS A 295 -14.38 7.54 13.58
CA LYS A 295 -15.01 8.85 13.42
C LYS A 295 -14.20 9.78 12.51
N MET A 296 -12.87 9.65 12.52
CA MET A 296 -11.96 10.47 11.71
C MET A 296 -11.78 9.93 10.30
N ASP A 297 -11.89 8.62 10.10
CA ASP A 297 -11.82 7.89 8.83
C ASP A 297 -13.00 6.90 8.68
N PRO A 298 -14.23 7.41 8.47
CA PRO A 298 -15.43 6.58 8.43
C PRO A 298 -15.51 5.67 7.20
N ASP A 299 -14.84 6.05 6.11
CA ASP A 299 -14.86 5.34 4.84
C ASP A 299 -13.69 4.37 4.69
N HIS A 300 -12.88 4.17 5.75
CA HIS A 300 -11.67 3.34 5.72
C HIS A 300 -10.71 3.71 4.57
N SER A 301 -10.59 5.01 4.29
CA SER A 301 -9.76 5.51 3.18
C SER A 301 -8.27 5.48 3.50
N HIS A 302 -7.92 5.43 4.78
CA HIS A 302 -6.53 5.58 5.26
C HIS A 302 -6.08 4.43 6.17
N ALA A 303 -6.98 3.54 6.54
CA ALA A 303 -6.69 2.33 7.31
C ALA A 303 -7.46 1.13 6.76
N PRO A 304 -6.99 -0.11 7.01
CA PRO A 304 -7.71 -1.31 6.64
C PRO A 304 -9.15 -1.35 7.16
N ILE A 305 -10.01 -2.05 6.42
CA ILE A 305 -11.40 -2.30 6.85
C ILE A 305 -11.37 -3.07 8.18
N GLY A 306 -12.09 -2.56 9.19
CA GLY A 306 -12.13 -3.16 10.53
C GLY A 306 -11.03 -2.68 11.49
N TRP A 307 -10.10 -1.83 11.05
CA TRP A 307 -9.15 -1.15 11.94
C TRP A 307 -9.88 -0.29 12.99
N PRO A 308 -9.44 -0.26 14.27
CA PRO A 308 -8.29 -0.93 14.89
C PRO A 308 -8.65 -2.17 15.71
N PHE A 309 -9.59 -2.98 15.21
CA PHE A 309 -9.86 -4.34 15.66
C PHE A 309 -10.21 -4.44 17.16
N ALA A 310 -11.47 -4.18 17.53
CA ALA A 310 -11.91 -4.51 18.88
C ALA A 310 -11.67 -6.00 19.16
N GLY A 311 -11.07 -6.35 20.30
CA GLY A 311 -10.68 -7.73 20.61
C GLY A 311 -9.34 -8.18 20.02
N ALA A 312 -8.61 -7.32 19.31
CA ALA A 312 -7.29 -7.65 18.79
C ALA A 312 -6.26 -8.02 19.86
N THR A 313 -5.42 -8.99 19.51
CA THR A 313 -4.15 -9.25 20.20
C THR A 313 -3.06 -8.31 19.69
N ALA A 314 -1.92 -8.26 20.40
CA ALA A 314 -0.74 -7.53 19.95
C ALA A 314 -0.34 -7.87 18.49
N THR A 315 -0.46 -9.13 18.10
CA THR A 315 -0.14 -9.60 16.74
C THR A 315 -1.06 -8.98 15.69
N HIS A 316 -2.36 -8.85 15.95
CA HIS A 316 -3.29 -8.16 15.04
C HIS A 316 -2.91 -6.69 14.88
N ILE A 317 -2.58 -6.01 16.01
CA ILE A 317 -2.17 -4.60 15.97
C ILE A 317 -0.89 -4.44 15.15
N LEU A 318 0.12 -5.29 15.37
CA LEU A 318 1.38 -5.24 14.61
C LEU A 318 1.18 -5.52 13.12
N VAL A 319 0.29 -6.46 12.76
CA VAL A 319 -0.10 -6.73 11.38
C VAL A 319 -0.79 -5.53 10.75
N GLY A 320 -1.81 -4.96 11.38
CA GLY A 320 -2.52 -3.81 10.79
C GLY A 320 -1.72 -2.52 10.77
N LEU A 321 -0.67 -2.39 11.61
CA LEU A 321 0.32 -1.31 11.47
C LEU A 321 1.30 -1.54 10.32
N GLY A 322 1.35 -2.73 9.73
CA GLY A 322 2.26 -3.07 8.63
C GLY A 322 3.74 -3.17 9.06
N SER A 323 4.04 -3.32 10.35
CA SER A 323 5.44 -3.31 10.82
C SER A 323 6.00 -4.72 10.92
N ARG A 324 6.72 -5.14 9.87
CA ARG A 324 7.39 -6.44 9.81
C ARG A 324 8.44 -6.59 10.92
N SER A 325 9.28 -5.58 11.12
CA SER A 325 10.35 -5.63 12.12
C SER A 325 9.82 -5.78 13.55
N ALA A 326 8.75 -5.06 13.90
CA ALA A 326 8.12 -5.15 15.20
C ALA A 326 7.40 -6.49 15.41
N LEU A 327 6.71 -7.00 14.38
CA LEU A 327 6.08 -8.31 14.40
C LEU A 327 7.11 -9.43 14.63
N GLN A 328 8.21 -9.40 13.87
CA GLN A 328 9.29 -10.38 14.01
C GLN A 328 9.88 -10.41 15.42
N GLU A 329 10.23 -9.23 15.95
CA GLU A 329 10.78 -9.11 17.31
C GLU A 329 9.79 -9.64 18.36
N TYR A 330 8.52 -9.26 18.22
CA TYR A 330 7.48 -9.69 19.14
C TYR A 330 7.33 -11.21 19.15
N LEU A 331 7.25 -11.84 17.97
CA LEU A 331 7.17 -13.30 17.82
C LEU A 331 8.42 -14.03 18.36
N ASN A 332 9.61 -13.45 18.24
CA ASN A 332 10.85 -14.06 18.74
C ASN A 332 10.94 -14.10 20.27
N HIS A 333 10.25 -13.17 20.95
CA HIS A 333 10.38 -12.96 22.39
C HIS A 333 9.14 -13.33 23.21
N HIS A 334 8.00 -13.58 22.55
CA HIS A 334 6.73 -13.85 23.22
C HIS A 334 6.11 -15.14 22.71
N THR A 335 5.44 -15.86 23.62
CA THR A 335 4.51 -16.91 23.23
C THR A 335 3.20 -16.26 22.79
N VAL A 336 2.80 -16.49 21.55
CA VAL A 336 1.67 -15.81 20.92
C VAL A 336 0.62 -16.83 20.49
N ASP A 337 -0.64 -16.54 20.80
CA ASP A 337 -1.78 -17.26 20.22
C ASP A 337 -2.06 -16.73 18.81
N LEU A 338 -1.65 -17.51 17.80
CA LEU A 338 -1.89 -17.22 16.38
C LEU A 338 -3.32 -17.57 15.92
N ASN A 339 -4.10 -18.27 16.75
CA ASN A 339 -5.49 -18.59 16.50
C ASN A 339 -6.47 -17.59 17.11
N ALA A 340 -5.96 -16.65 17.93
CA ALA A 340 -6.77 -15.60 18.51
C ALA A 340 -7.53 -14.85 17.41
N ARG A 341 -8.78 -14.49 17.70
CA ARG A 341 -9.66 -13.82 16.75
C ARG A 341 -10.02 -12.43 17.22
N ASP A 342 -10.00 -11.46 16.31
CA ASP A 342 -10.57 -10.14 16.54
C ASP A 342 -12.12 -10.16 16.49
N SER A 343 -12.75 -8.98 16.62
CA SER A 343 -14.21 -8.81 16.55
C SER A 343 -14.85 -9.18 15.20
N TYR A 344 -14.07 -9.27 14.13
CA TYR A 344 -14.52 -9.73 12.81
C TYR A 344 -14.21 -11.22 12.59
N GLY A 345 -13.67 -11.90 13.61
CA GLY A 345 -13.30 -13.30 13.53
C GLY A 345 -11.96 -13.53 12.81
N ASN A 346 -11.23 -12.48 12.41
CA ASN A 346 -9.96 -12.63 11.72
C ASN A 346 -8.89 -13.14 12.69
N THR A 347 -8.05 -14.07 12.24
CA THR A 347 -6.76 -14.35 12.86
C THR A 347 -5.71 -13.36 12.34
N PRO A 348 -4.53 -13.22 12.98
CA PRO A 348 -3.48 -12.34 12.47
C PRO A 348 -3.03 -12.70 11.04
N LEU A 349 -3.03 -14.01 10.71
CA LEU A 349 -2.71 -14.48 9.36
C LEU A 349 -3.78 -14.04 8.35
N LEU A 350 -5.05 -14.25 8.67
CA LEU A 350 -6.14 -13.89 7.77
C LEU A 350 -6.19 -12.38 7.54
N LEU A 351 -5.93 -11.60 8.60
CA LEU A 351 -5.81 -10.15 8.50
C LEU A 351 -4.68 -9.74 7.54
N ALA A 352 -3.49 -10.31 7.70
CA ALA A 352 -2.36 -10.01 6.81
C ALA A 352 -2.67 -10.31 5.33
N LEU A 353 -3.40 -11.39 5.06
CA LEU A 353 -3.81 -11.76 3.70
C LEU A 353 -4.87 -10.82 3.13
N ARG A 354 -5.88 -10.44 3.92
CA ARG A 354 -6.94 -9.51 3.51
C ARG A 354 -6.41 -8.13 3.14
N ASP A 355 -5.39 -7.67 3.86
CA ASP A 355 -4.76 -6.37 3.65
C ASP A 355 -3.61 -6.43 2.62
N ASN A 356 -3.44 -7.57 1.95
CA ASN A 356 -2.38 -7.82 0.97
C ASN A 356 -0.96 -7.60 1.53
N LEU A 357 -0.75 -7.87 2.82
CA LEU A 357 0.52 -7.81 3.54
C LEU A 357 1.21 -9.18 3.48
N GLN A 358 1.58 -9.58 2.26
CA GLN A 358 2.10 -10.93 1.97
C GLN A 358 3.36 -11.26 2.77
N ASP A 359 4.25 -10.29 2.99
CA ASP A 359 5.47 -10.45 3.78
C ASP A 359 5.19 -10.77 5.25
N LEU A 360 4.15 -10.16 5.83
CA LEU A 360 3.70 -10.46 7.20
C LEU A 360 2.99 -11.81 7.28
N ALA A 361 2.19 -12.16 6.27
CA ALA A 361 1.54 -13.47 6.18
C ALA A 361 2.58 -14.59 6.12
N LEU A 362 3.61 -14.44 5.29
CA LEU A 362 4.73 -15.38 5.20
C LEU A 362 5.48 -15.50 6.54
N LEU A 363 5.77 -14.37 7.19
CA LEU A 363 6.40 -14.36 8.50
C LEU A 363 5.61 -15.17 9.55
N LEU A 364 4.29 -14.99 9.60
CA LEU A 364 3.42 -15.72 10.53
C LEU A 364 3.41 -17.23 10.24
N ILE A 365 3.33 -17.61 8.96
CA ILE A 365 3.37 -19.02 8.53
C ILE A 365 4.72 -19.65 8.89
N GLU A 366 5.83 -19.03 8.49
CA GLU A 366 7.18 -19.52 8.76
C GLU A 366 7.45 -19.67 10.26
N HIS A 367 7.01 -18.69 11.06
CA HIS A 367 7.11 -18.75 12.51
C HIS A 367 6.35 -19.97 13.07
N SER A 368 5.11 -20.20 12.61
CA SER A 368 4.32 -21.35 13.07
C SER A 368 4.91 -22.71 12.67
N ILE A 369 5.47 -22.83 11.46
CA ILE A 369 6.19 -24.03 11.00
C ILE A 369 7.43 -24.27 11.87
N SER A 370 8.20 -23.22 12.16
CA SER A 370 9.39 -23.29 13.01
C SER A 370 9.07 -23.72 14.44
N LEU A 371 7.99 -23.18 15.04
CA LEU A 371 7.53 -23.58 16.37
C LEU A 371 7.10 -25.05 16.42
N GLN A 372 6.44 -25.56 15.37
CA GLN A 372 6.09 -26.98 15.31
C GLN A 372 7.31 -27.88 15.13
N ALA A 373 8.24 -27.51 14.23
CA ALA A 373 9.45 -28.29 13.98
C ALA A 373 10.39 -28.38 15.20
N SER A 374 10.44 -27.32 16.02
CA SER A 374 11.19 -27.30 17.28
C SER A 374 10.52 -28.06 18.44
N GLY A 375 9.41 -28.76 18.17
CA GLY A 375 8.79 -29.70 19.10
C GLY A 375 8.04 -29.05 20.26
N GLY A 376 7.68 -27.77 20.16
CA GLY A 376 6.96 -27.05 21.20
C GLY A 376 7.70 -26.96 22.55
N SER A 377 9.02 -27.17 22.58
CA SER A 377 9.79 -27.16 23.84
C SER A 377 9.70 -25.81 24.57
N LEU A 378 9.60 -24.70 23.83
CA LEU A 378 9.35 -23.34 24.35
C LEU A 378 7.95 -23.18 24.96
N LEU A 379 6.98 -23.96 24.46
CA LEU A 379 5.57 -23.87 24.82
C LEU A 379 5.23 -24.71 26.06
N ARG A 380 5.99 -25.80 26.31
CA ARG A 380 5.90 -26.58 27.55
C ARG A 380 6.39 -25.84 28.79
N GLU A 381 7.35 -24.93 28.66
CA GLU A 381 7.75 -24.03 29.77
C GLU A 381 6.72 -22.91 30.01
N ALA A 382 6.04 -22.45 28.96
CA ALA A 382 5.01 -21.40 29.05
C ALA A 382 3.66 -21.89 29.64
N ALA A 383 3.39 -23.19 29.62
CA ALA A 383 2.19 -23.82 30.19
C ALA A 383 2.05 -23.64 31.73
N HIS A 384 3.05 -23.06 32.40
CA HIS A 384 2.97 -22.62 33.80
C HIS A 384 2.31 -21.25 34.01
N THR A 385 1.89 -20.57 32.93
CA THR A 385 1.04 -19.38 33.00
C THR A 385 -0.43 -19.80 32.83
N GLU A 386 -1.31 -19.29 33.69
CA GLU A 386 -2.68 -19.81 33.97
C GLU A 386 -3.67 -19.82 32.77
N HIS A 387 -3.25 -19.51 31.54
CA HIS A 387 -4.13 -19.39 30.36
C HIS A 387 -3.65 -20.16 29.10
N LEU A 388 -2.54 -20.92 29.16
CA LEU A 388 -1.96 -21.59 27.97
C LEU A 388 -2.14 -23.13 27.95
N GLY A 389 -3.13 -23.65 28.69
CA GLY A 389 -3.29 -25.09 28.99
C GLY A 389 -3.51 -26.02 27.79
N GLU A 390 -3.82 -25.50 26.60
CA GLU A 390 -3.98 -26.30 25.39
C GLU A 390 -3.41 -25.53 24.21
N ILE A 391 -2.13 -25.73 23.90
CA ILE A 391 -1.61 -25.39 22.58
C ILE A 391 -2.09 -26.49 21.64
N VAL A 392 -3.37 -26.34 21.28
CA VAL A 392 -4.08 -27.06 20.24
C VAL A 392 -3.44 -26.64 18.93
N ASP A 393 -2.76 -27.57 18.27
CA ASP A 393 -2.28 -27.48 16.87
C ASP A 393 -1.81 -26.08 16.41
N LEU A 394 -0.50 -25.82 16.47
CA LEU A 394 0.12 -24.54 16.10
C LEU A 394 -0.08 -24.12 14.64
N LEU A 395 -0.46 -25.04 13.75
CA LEU A 395 -0.76 -24.74 12.36
C LEU A 395 -2.26 -24.62 12.10
N SER A 396 -3.13 -24.85 13.08
CA SER A 396 -4.58 -24.77 12.88
C SER A 396 -5.07 -23.41 12.35
N HIS A 397 -4.31 -22.33 12.60
CA HIS A 397 -4.64 -20.98 12.12
C HIS A 397 -4.75 -20.90 10.59
N VAL A 398 -4.01 -21.74 9.83
CA VAL A 398 -4.04 -21.78 8.36
C VAL A 398 -5.36 -22.30 7.79
N ASN A 399 -6.18 -22.95 8.62
CA ASN A 399 -7.48 -23.52 8.27
C ASN A 399 -8.66 -22.85 9.00
N THR A 400 -8.41 -21.72 9.66
CA THR A 400 -9.47 -20.96 10.35
C THR A 400 -10.39 -20.23 9.39
N THR A 401 -11.54 -19.77 9.88
CA THR A 401 -12.44 -18.89 9.14
C THR A 401 -12.83 -17.67 9.96
N ASN A 402 -12.98 -16.52 9.31
CA ASN A 402 -13.58 -15.33 9.93
C ASN A 402 -15.11 -15.37 9.93
N SER A 403 -15.73 -14.27 10.34
CA SER A 403 -17.18 -14.08 10.35
C SER A 403 -17.82 -14.12 8.96
N ASP A 404 -17.06 -13.81 7.90
CA ASP A 404 -17.50 -13.90 6.51
C ASP A 404 -17.33 -15.31 5.92
N GLY A 405 -16.77 -16.25 6.68
CA GLY A 405 -16.52 -17.62 6.24
C GLY A 405 -15.27 -17.78 5.38
N GLU A 406 -14.44 -16.75 5.25
CA GLU A 406 -13.22 -16.78 4.46
C GLU A 406 -12.12 -17.58 5.15
N THR A 407 -11.38 -18.37 4.37
CA THR A 407 -10.20 -19.11 4.84
C THR A 407 -8.92 -18.39 4.44
N PRO A 408 -7.78 -18.58 5.14
CA PRO A 408 -6.50 -18.04 4.70
C PRO A 408 -6.14 -18.44 3.27
N LEU A 409 -6.37 -19.70 2.91
CA LEU A 409 -6.13 -20.18 1.56
C LEU A 409 -7.04 -19.49 0.53
N GLY A 410 -8.32 -19.28 0.86
CA GLY A 410 -9.27 -18.60 -0.01
C GLY A 410 -8.92 -17.13 -0.25
N VAL A 411 -8.56 -16.40 0.79
CA VAL A 411 -8.09 -15.00 0.66
C VAL A 411 -6.77 -14.95 -0.13
N ALA A 412 -5.85 -15.87 0.09
CA ALA A 412 -4.59 -15.92 -0.66
C ALA A 412 -4.81 -16.20 -2.16
N VAL A 413 -5.77 -17.06 -2.51
CA VAL A 413 -6.16 -17.33 -3.89
C VAL A 413 -6.84 -16.11 -4.54
N SER A 414 -7.79 -15.47 -3.85
CA SER A 414 -8.51 -14.31 -4.39
C SER A 414 -7.60 -13.09 -4.60
N THR A 415 -6.61 -12.91 -3.72
CA THR A 415 -5.59 -11.85 -3.81
C THR A 415 -4.40 -12.22 -4.70
N LYS A 416 -4.37 -13.44 -5.28
CA LYS A 416 -3.27 -13.97 -6.12
C LYS A 416 -1.90 -13.99 -5.40
N ALA A 417 -1.89 -14.21 -4.09
CA ALA A 417 -0.68 -14.24 -3.26
C ALA A 417 0.13 -15.54 -3.41
N HIS A 418 0.80 -15.73 -4.57
CA HIS A 418 1.54 -16.95 -4.96
C HIS A 418 2.38 -17.58 -3.84
N GLU A 419 3.27 -16.81 -3.22
CA GLU A 419 4.19 -17.31 -2.19
C GLU A 419 3.45 -17.72 -0.92
N ALA A 420 2.36 -17.01 -0.59
CA ALA A 420 1.53 -17.32 0.56
C ALA A 420 0.74 -18.61 0.31
N ILE A 421 0.16 -18.80 -0.88
CA ILE A 421 -0.53 -20.05 -1.25
C ILE A 421 0.40 -21.26 -1.08
N GLN A 422 1.62 -21.19 -1.62
CA GLN A 422 2.59 -22.28 -1.49
C GLN A 422 2.97 -22.54 -0.03
N SER A 423 3.16 -21.48 0.76
CA SER A 423 3.54 -21.59 2.17
C SER A 423 2.39 -22.14 3.03
N LEU A 424 1.15 -21.74 2.76
CA LEU A 424 -0.06 -22.27 3.39
C LEU A 424 -0.22 -23.77 3.12
N LEU A 425 -0.04 -24.20 1.88
CA LEU A 425 -0.13 -25.63 1.52
C LEU A 425 0.96 -26.46 2.20
N LYS A 426 2.19 -25.93 2.30
CA LYS A 426 3.28 -26.55 3.08
C LYS A 426 2.95 -26.61 4.57
N ALA A 427 2.24 -25.61 5.08
CA ALA A 427 1.76 -25.53 6.45
C ALA A 427 0.50 -26.36 6.73
N GLY A 428 0.00 -27.13 5.75
CA GLY A 428 -1.15 -28.02 5.96
C GLY A 428 -2.51 -27.36 5.79
N ALA A 429 -2.61 -26.24 5.05
CA ALA A 429 -3.89 -25.72 4.59
C ALA A 429 -4.64 -26.77 3.77
N ASP A 430 -5.93 -26.94 4.03
CA ASP A 430 -6.78 -27.90 3.34
C ASP A 430 -7.17 -27.36 1.96
N PRO A 431 -6.65 -27.94 0.86
CA PRO A 431 -7.00 -27.48 -0.48
C PRO A 431 -8.47 -27.75 -0.84
N LYS A 432 -9.19 -28.57 -0.08
CA LYS A 432 -10.63 -28.79 -0.30
C LYS A 432 -11.50 -27.64 0.19
N ALA A 433 -10.96 -26.81 1.08
CA ALA A 433 -11.67 -25.64 1.59
C ALA A 433 -11.73 -24.50 0.55
N GLU A 434 -10.92 -24.55 -0.51
CA GLU A 434 -10.85 -23.50 -1.53
C GLU A 434 -10.95 -24.07 -2.95
N LYS A 435 -12.14 -24.00 -3.56
CA LYS A 435 -12.39 -24.50 -4.91
C LYS A 435 -11.58 -23.73 -5.97
N GLY A 436 -11.31 -22.45 -5.72
CA GLY A 436 -10.53 -21.59 -6.60
C GLY A 436 -9.09 -22.03 -6.80
N LEU A 437 -8.52 -22.77 -5.84
CA LEU A 437 -7.14 -23.22 -5.93
C LEU A 437 -6.89 -24.11 -7.16
N LEU A 438 -7.89 -24.90 -7.58
CA LEU A 438 -7.80 -25.72 -8.78
C LEU A 438 -7.68 -24.87 -10.05
N PHE A 439 -8.56 -23.88 -10.19
CA PHE A 439 -8.57 -22.98 -11.35
C PHE A 439 -7.35 -22.08 -11.36
N TYR A 440 -6.89 -21.65 -10.19
CA TYR A 440 -5.63 -20.97 -10.01
C TYR A 440 -4.44 -21.79 -10.52
N ALA A 441 -4.36 -23.09 -10.17
CA ALA A 441 -3.29 -23.97 -10.64
C ALA A 441 -3.30 -24.08 -12.17
N ILE A 442 -4.48 -24.26 -12.77
CA ILE A 442 -4.65 -24.35 -14.23
C ILE A 442 -4.27 -23.03 -14.91
N GLY A 443 -4.76 -21.89 -14.43
CA GLY A 443 -4.50 -20.58 -15.01
C GLY A 443 -3.02 -20.16 -14.98
N ASN A 444 -2.28 -20.60 -13.96
CA ASN A 444 -0.84 -20.36 -13.83
C ASN A 444 0.04 -21.46 -14.44
N LEU A 445 -0.55 -22.49 -15.07
CA LEU A 445 0.15 -23.64 -15.63
C LEU A 445 1.00 -24.40 -14.59
N ASP A 446 0.56 -24.41 -13.33
CA ASP A 446 1.24 -25.08 -12.21
C ASP A 446 0.86 -26.57 -12.16
N MET A 447 1.52 -27.35 -13.02
CA MET A 447 1.37 -28.81 -13.08
C MET A 447 1.70 -29.54 -11.76
N PRO A 448 2.77 -29.17 -11.02
CA PRO A 448 3.02 -29.73 -9.70
C PRO A 448 1.85 -29.52 -8.72
N LEU A 449 1.31 -28.31 -8.62
CA LEU A 449 0.15 -28.03 -7.78
C LEU A 449 -1.08 -28.80 -8.24
N LEU A 450 -1.38 -28.80 -9.54
CA LEU A 450 -2.49 -29.58 -10.09
C LEU A 450 -2.39 -31.07 -9.73
N SER A 451 -1.19 -31.64 -9.84
CA SER A 451 -0.94 -33.05 -9.51
C SER A 451 -1.18 -33.34 -8.03
N ASP A 452 -0.75 -32.45 -7.13
CA ASP A 452 -1.03 -32.56 -5.69
C ASP A 452 -2.53 -32.46 -5.39
N LEU A 453 -3.24 -31.54 -6.05
CA LEU A 453 -4.70 -31.38 -5.92
C LEU A 453 -5.46 -32.65 -6.37
N ILE A 454 -5.09 -33.21 -7.51
CA ILE A 454 -5.63 -34.49 -8.01
C ILE A 454 -5.34 -35.62 -7.01
N ALA A 455 -4.11 -35.72 -6.50
CA ALA A 455 -3.73 -36.73 -5.52
C ALA A 455 -4.53 -36.62 -4.21
N ARG A 456 -4.86 -35.39 -3.79
CA ARG A 456 -5.68 -35.09 -2.61
C ARG A 456 -7.19 -35.22 -2.85
N LYS A 457 -7.61 -35.58 -4.06
CA LYS A 457 -9.01 -35.77 -4.47
C LYS A 457 -9.87 -34.54 -4.16
N VAL A 458 -9.40 -33.36 -4.54
CA VAL A 458 -10.24 -32.15 -4.55
C VAL A 458 -11.37 -32.30 -5.59
N CYS A 459 -12.41 -31.50 -5.47
CA CYS A 459 -13.47 -31.47 -6.48
C CYS A 459 -12.91 -30.94 -7.81
N LEU A 460 -12.98 -31.73 -8.88
CA LEU A 460 -12.44 -31.39 -10.21
C LEU A 460 -13.51 -30.84 -11.17
N ASP A 461 -14.67 -30.50 -10.62
CA ASP A 461 -15.82 -30.05 -11.38
C ASP A 461 -15.49 -28.75 -12.14
N GLY A 462 -15.74 -28.72 -13.46
CA GLY A 462 -15.48 -27.57 -14.34
C GLY A 462 -14.03 -27.39 -14.77
N ALA A 463 -13.11 -28.21 -14.26
CA ALA A 463 -11.68 -28.04 -14.48
C ALA A 463 -11.25 -28.29 -15.94
N VAL A 464 -11.82 -29.31 -16.60
CA VAL A 464 -11.48 -29.60 -18.00
C VAL A 464 -11.99 -28.49 -18.91
N PHE A 465 -13.22 -28.02 -18.68
CA PHE A 465 -13.79 -26.89 -19.42
C PHE A 465 -12.90 -25.66 -19.30
N PHE A 466 -12.50 -25.30 -18.07
CA PHE A 466 -11.62 -24.17 -17.81
C PHE A 466 -10.22 -24.33 -18.44
N ALA A 467 -9.64 -25.53 -18.40
CA ALA A 467 -8.35 -25.80 -19.05
C ALA A 467 -8.43 -25.68 -20.58
N VAL A 468 -9.53 -26.13 -21.21
CA VAL A 468 -9.75 -25.93 -22.65
C VAL A 468 -9.87 -24.44 -22.98
N GLN A 469 -10.60 -23.66 -22.18
CA GLN A 469 -10.66 -22.21 -22.37
C GLN A 469 -9.29 -21.54 -22.19
N THR A 470 -8.51 -21.98 -21.21
CA THR A 470 -7.13 -21.52 -21.00
C THR A 470 -6.27 -21.75 -22.24
N LEU A 471 -6.37 -22.94 -22.84
CA LEU A 471 -5.69 -23.27 -24.09
C LEU A 471 -6.10 -22.34 -25.24
N VAL A 472 -7.41 -22.12 -25.41
CA VAL A 472 -7.96 -21.24 -26.45
C VAL A 472 -7.43 -19.82 -26.31
N ALA A 473 -7.47 -19.23 -25.11
CA ALA A 473 -7.01 -17.86 -24.89
C ALA A 473 -5.50 -17.70 -25.06
N SER A 474 -4.72 -18.75 -24.71
CA SER A 474 -3.26 -18.73 -24.87
C SER A 474 -2.80 -18.76 -26.33
N GLY A 475 -3.67 -19.19 -27.27
CA GLY A 475 -3.34 -19.40 -28.68
C GLY A 475 -2.27 -20.47 -28.93
N GLN A 476 -1.96 -21.30 -27.92
CA GLN A 476 -0.96 -22.37 -28.02
C GLN A 476 -1.46 -23.52 -28.91
N SER A 477 -0.52 -24.37 -29.35
CA SER A 477 -0.88 -25.60 -30.08
C SER A 477 -1.75 -26.52 -29.21
N ASP A 478 -2.67 -27.21 -29.85
CA ASP A 478 -3.60 -28.12 -29.20
C ASP A 478 -2.99 -29.48 -28.83
N HIS A 479 -1.68 -29.65 -29.01
CA HIS A 479 -0.90 -30.86 -28.74
C HIS A 479 0.44 -30.49 -28.10
N GLU A 480 0.93 -31.38 -27.22
CA GLU A 480 2.26 -31.31 -26.59
C GLU A 480 2.54 -29.99 -25.83
N THR A 481 1.48 -29.37 -25.29
CA THR A 481 1.56 -28.17 -24.45
C THR A 481 1.30 -28.49 -22.98
N PRO A 482 1.75 -27.66 -22.04
CA PRO A 482 1.44 -27.83 -20.62
C PRO A 482 -0.07 -27.92 -20.36
N VAL A 483 -0.87 -27.11 -21.07
CA VAL A 483 -2.33 -27.15 -20.93
C VAL A 483 -2.92 -28.45 -21.47
N TYR A 484 -2.39 -28.99 -22.57
CA TYR A 484 -2.81 -30.31 -23.07
C TYR A 484 -2.51 -31.42 -22.06
N GLU A 485 -1.34 -31.39 -21.42
CA GLU A 485 -0.98 -32.33 -20.36
C GLU A 485 -1.90 -32.20 -19.14
N MET A 486 -2.25 -30.96 -18.74
CA MET A 486 -3.23 -30.69 -17.69
C MET A 486 -4.60 -31.29 -18.01
N ILE A 487 -5.12 -31.08 -19.23
CA ILE A 487 -6.39 -31.66 -19.69
C ILE A 487 -6.33 -33.18 -19.62
N SER A 488 -5.24 -33.79 -20.09
CA SER A 488 -5.06 -35.25 -20.01
C SER A 488 -5.06 -35.76 -18.56
N ALA A 489 -4.36 -35.06 -17.66
CA ALA A 489 -4.31 -35.44 -16.25
C ALA A 489 -5.68 -35.34 -15.57
N LEU A 490 -6.42 -34.26 -15.83
CA LEU A 490 -7.78 -34.04 -15.31
C LEU A 490 -8.75 -35.13 -15.79
N LEU A 491 -8.76 -35.44 -17.09
CA LEU A 491 -9.61 -36.49 -17.65
C LEU A 491 -9.28 -37.87 -17.07
N LYS A 492 -8.00 -38.21 -16.92
CA LYS A 492 -7.56 -39.45 -16.26
C LYS A 492 -8.00 -39.52 -14.80
N ALA A 493 -8.10 -38.37 -14.13
CA ALA A 493 -8.60 -38.26 -12.76
C ALA A 493 -10.14 -38.29 -12.66
N GLY A 494 -10.86 -38.36 -13.79
CA GLY A 494 -12.31 -38.39 -13.85
C GLY A 494 -12.98 -37.02 -13.69
N ALA A 495 -12.27 -35.93 -13.99
CA ALA A 495 -12.84 -34.59 -14.01
C ALA A 495 -13.95 -34.48 -15.07
N ASN A 496 -15.02 -33.77 -14.74
CA ASN A 496 -16.10 -33.51 -15.68
C ASN A 496 -15.70 -32.44 -16.72
N THR A 497 -16.48 -32.38 -17.78
CA THR A 497 -16.24 -31.55 -18.97
C THR A 497 -17.22 -30.39 -19.14
N HIS A 498 -18.20 -30.26 -18.24
CA HIS A 498 -19.26 -29.26 -18.33
C HIS A 498 -18.78 -27.93 -17.71
N LYS A 499 -19.27 -26.81 -18.23
CA LYS A 499 -19.11 -25.47 -17.63
C LYS A 499 -19.76 -25.41 -16.26
N ILE A 500 -19.16 -24.69 -15.31
CA ILE A 500 -19.74 -24.45 -13.99
C ILE A 500 -19.88 -22.95 -13.75
N HIS A 501 -21.08 -22.54 -13.34
CA HIS A 501 -21.41 -21.15 -13.03
C HIS A 501 -20.70 -20.64 -11.76
N GLY A 502 -20.41 -19.34 -11.73
CA GLY A 502 -19.87 -18.64 -10.56
C GLY A 502 -18.35 -18.74 -10.39
N VAL A 503 -17.74 -19.83 -10.85
CA VAL A 503 -16.28 -20.04 -10.75
C VAL A 503 -15.53 -18.92 -11.49
N VAL A 504 -15.79 -18.71 -12.77
CA VAL A 504 -14.98 -17.79 -13.61
C VAL A 504 -15.18 -16.31 -13.27
N LYS A 505 -16.34 -15.91 -12.70
CA LYS A 505 -16.61 -14.51 -12.32
C LYS A 505 -15.88 -14.09 -11.04
N ASP A 506 -15.74 -15.01 -10.08
CA ASP A 506 -15.10 -14.71 -8.79
C ASP A 506 -13.57 -14.73 -8.88
N PHE A 507 -13.00 -15.51 -9.80
CA PHE A 507 -11.58 -15.48 -10.10
C PHE A 507 -11.33 -14.40 -11.14
N ASN A 508 -10.97 -13.20 -10.66
CA ASN A 508 -10.46 -12.05 -11.42
C ASN A 508 -9.15 -12.38 -12.18
N LEU A 509 -9.09 -13.52 -12.86
CA LEU A 509 -8.12 -13.87 -13.87
C LEU A 509 -8.45 -12.97 -15.06
N ASP A 510 -7.45 -12.35 -15.68
CA ASP A 510 -7.58 -11.41 -16.81
C ASP A 510 -8.09 -12.09 -18.09
N TYR A 511 -9.08 -12.97 -17.97
CA TYR A 511 -9.80 -13.57 -19.07
C TYR A 511 -10.91 -12.62 -19.50
N PRO A 512 -11.10 -12.42 -20.81
CA PRO A 512 -12.17 -11.57 -21.30
C PRO A 512 -13.50 -12.04 -20.72
N GLU A 513 -14.28 -11.10 -20.19
CA GLU A 513 -15.67 -11.32 -19.78
C GLU A 513 -16.39 -11.99 -20.95
N TYR A 514 -16.67 -13.29 -20.82
CA TYR A 514 -17.62 -13.93 -21.71
C TYR A 514 -19.00 -13.49 -21.23
N GLU A 515 -19.72 -12.78 -22.10
CA GLU A 515 -21.14 -12.51 -21.91
C GLU A 515 -21.79 -13.83 -21.50
N ASP A 516 -22.43 -13.79 -20.33
CA ASP A 516 -23.25 -14.88 -19.83
C ASP A 516 -24.40 -15.06 -20.83
N ASP A 517 -24.21 -15.94 -21.80
CA ASP A 517 -25.18 -16.25 -22.84
C ASP A 517 -26.41 -17.00 -22.30
N GLY A 518 -26.43 -17.29 -20.99
CA GLY A 518 -27.58 -17.84 -20.28
C GLY A 518 -27.81 -19.34 -20.51
N TYR A 519 -26.87 -20.03 -21.16
CA TYR A 519 -26.96 -21.48 -21.43
C TYR A 519 -26.18 -22.27 -20.37
N GLU A 520 -26.92 -23.13 -19.66
CA GLU A 520 -26.47 -23.79 -18.43
C GLU A 520 -25.54 -25.01 -18.68
N ASP A 521 -25.48 -25.56 -19.90
CA ASP A 521 -24.84 -26.86 -20.20
C ASP A 521 -23.80 -26.80 -21.35
N VAL A 522 -22.82 -25.88 -21.29
CA VAL A 522 -21.76 -25.85 -22.32
C VAL A 522 -20.68 -26.89 -22.03
N GLU A 523 -20.49 -27.83 -22.95
CA GLU A 523 -19.49 -28.90 -22.83
C GLU A 523 -18.13 -28.51 -23.43
N ALA A 524 -17.02 -28.95 -22.81
CA ALA A 524 -15.65 -28.68 -23.28
C ALA A 524 -15.42 -29.12 -24.74
N ILE A 525 -16.08 -30.20 -25.19
CA ILE A 525 -15.99 -30.68 -26.58
C ILE A 525 -16.59 -29.71 -27.59
N ILE A 526 -17.65 -28.98 -27.22
CA ILE A 526 -18.26 -27.94 -28.07
C ILE A 526 -17.26 -26.80 -28.27
N VAL A 527 -16.64 -26.31 -27.19
CA VAL A 527 -15.65 -25.24 -27.25
C VAL A 527 -14.43 -25.67 -28.07
N ALA A 528 -13.89 -26.86 -27.80
CA ALA A 528 -12.76 -27.40 -28.56
C ALA A 528 -13.07 -27.55 -30.05
N THR A 529 -14.30 -27.95 -30.40
CA THR A 529 -14.75 -28.08 -31.79
C THR A 529 -14.90 -26.73 -32.48
N LYS A 530 -15.56 -25.75 -31.83
CA LYS A 530 -15.72 -24.38 -32.36
C LYS A 530 -14.37 -23.74 -32.66
N GLN A 531 -13.39 -23.96 -31.80
CA GLN A 531 -12.03 -23.40 -31.93
C GLN A 531 -11.10 -24.27 -32.77
N GLY A 532 -11.54 -25.44 -33.23
CA GLY A 532 -10.75 -26.30 -34.10
C GLY A 532 -9.56 -26.98 -33.42
N LEU A 533 -9.69 -27.34 -32.15
CA LEU A 533 -8.68 -28.03 -31.34
C LEU A 533 -8.80 -29.55 -31.52
N GLY A 534 -8.43 -30.06 -32.70
CA GLY A 534 -8.66 -31.46 -33.08
C GLY A 534 -7.95 -32.49 -32.19
N SER A 535 -6.77 -32.17 -31.66
CA SER A 535 -6.05 -33.04 -30.72
C SER A 535 -6.78 -33.12 -29.37
N VAL A 536 -7.33 -32.01 -28.89
CA VAL A 536 -8.15 -31.95 -27.67
C VAL A 536 -9.49 -32.69 -27.87
N VAL A 537 -10.15 -32.53 -29.02
CA VAL A 537 -11.38 -33.27 -29.34
C VAL A 537 -11.12 -34.78 -29.31
N LYS A 538 -10.05 -35.26 -29.94
CA LYS A 538 -9.65 -36.68 -29.88
C LYS A 538 -9.41 -37.15 -28.45
N LEU A 539 -8.74 -36.33 -27.63
CA LEU A 539 -8.46 -36.64 -26.22
C LEU A 539 -9.74 -36.74 -25.38
N LEU A 540 -10.71 -35.84 -25.60
CA LEU A 540 -12.00 -35.87 -24.90
C LEU A 540 -12.79 -37.14 -25.24
N ILE A 541 -12.91 -37.48 -26.53
CA ILE A 541 -13.60 -38.70 -26.99
C ILE A 541 -12.93 -39.94 -26.41
N SER A 542 -11.58 -40.00 -26.40
CA SER A 542 -10.86 -41.17 -25.87
C SER A 542 -11.09 -41.41 -24.37
N HIS A 543 -11.57 -40.41 -23.64
CA HIS A 543 -11.92 -40.50 -22.22
C HIS A 543 -13.45 -40.60 -21.99
N GLY A 544 -14.23 -40.87 -23.04
CA GLY A 544 -15.66 -41.19 -22.94
C GLY A 544 -16.60 -39.99 -22.89
N VAL A 545 -16.13 -38.80 -23.27
CA VAL A 545 -17.00 -37.62 -23.43
C VAL A 545 -17.95 -37.85 -24.60
N SER A 546 -19.25 -37.64 -24.38
CA SER A 546 -20.26 -37.83 -25.43
C SER A 546 -20.06 -36.80 -26.55
N PRO A 547 -19.97 -37.24 -27.82
CA PRO A 547 -19.99 -36.34 -28.97
C PRO A 547 -21.42 -35.95 -29.41
N ASP A 548 -22.44 -36.45 -28.72
CA ASP A 548 -23.85 -36.20 -29.03
C ASP A 548 -24.44 -35.10 -28.11
N VAL A 549 -23.59 -34.24 -27.56
CA VAL A 549 -24.01 -33.04 -26.82
C VAL A 549 -24.40 -31.94 -27.80
N GLU A 550 -25.44 -31.18 -27.47
CA GLU A 550 -25.92 -30.08 -28.30
C GLU A 550 -25.39 -28.75 -27.75
N ASP A 551 -25.07 -27.80 -28.63
CA ASP A 551 -24.82 -26.41 -28.21
C ASP A 551 -26.12 -25.60 -28.06
N SER A 552 -25.98 -24.30 -27.78
CA SER A 552 -27.11 -23.37 -27.62
C SER A 552 -28.04 -23.27 -28.84
N GLU A 553 -27.55 -23.62 -30.03
CA GLU A 553 -28.30 -23.61 -31.28
C GLU A 553 -28.90 -24.99 -31.61
N GLY A 554 -28.67 -26.00 -30.76
CA GLY A 554 -29.03 -27.39 -31.02
C GLY A 554 -28.04 -28.11 -31.97
N ASP A 555 -26.87 -27.53 -32.22
CA ASP A 555 -25.87 -28.11 -33.13
C ASP A 555 -24.95 -29.09 -32.37
N TYR A 556 -24.81 -30.30 -32.91
CA TYR A 556 -23.86 -31.30 -32.42
C TYR A 556 -22.41 -30.95 -32.85
N PRO A 557 -21.36 -31.41 -32.11
CA PRO A 557 -19.96 -31.24 -32.48
C PRO A 557 -19.64 -31.58 -33.94
N SER A 558 -20.22 -32.65 -34.49
CA SER A 558 -19.97 -33.06 -35.88
C SER A 558 -20.47 -32.02 -36.89
N LEU A 559 -21.59 -31.39 -36.60
CA LEU A 559 -22.22 -30.34 -37.40
C LEU A 559 -21.39 -29.05 -37.33
N ILE A 560 -20.93 -28.66 -36.14
CA ILE A 560 -20.06 -27.52 -35.93
C ILE A 560 -18.74 -27.70 -36.70
N ALA A 561 -18.10 -28.87 -36.59
CA ALA A 561 -16.87 -29.19 -37.29
C ALA A 561 -17.03 -29.12 -38.82
N ALA A 562 -18.14 -29.64 -39.35
CA ALA A 562 -18.46 -29.60 -40.78
C ALA A 562 -18.68 -28.17 -41.28
N ARG A 563 -19.43 -27.34 -40.55
CA ARG A 563 -19.64 -25.91 -40.87
C ARG A 563 -18.33 -25.13 -40.88
N ASN A 564 -17.40 -25.47 -39.98
CA ASN A 564 -16.09 -24.84 -39.89
C ASN A 564 -15.03 -25.45 -40.83
N GLY A 565 -15.39 -26.43 -41.66
CA GLY A 565 -14.47 -27.07 -42.62
C GLY A 565 -13.34 -27.89 -41.97
N ARG A 566 -13.55 -28.39 -40.76
CA ARG A 566 -12.54 -29.14 -39.97
C ARG A 566 -12.68 -30.65 -40.17
N SER A 567 -12.26 -31.13 -41.34
CA SER A 567 -12.34 -32.56 -41.71
C SER A 567 -11.61 -33.48 -40.74
N ASP A 568 -10.52 -33.01 -40.13
CA ASP A 568 -9.76 -33.69 -39.08
C ASP A 568 -10.59 -33.99 -37.82
N ILE A 569 -11.49 -33.07 -37.47
CA ILE A 569 -12.39 -33.19 -36.30
C ILE A 569 -13.62 -34.02 -36.66
N VAL A 570 -14.19 -33.82 -37.85
CA VAL A 570 -15.28 -34.66 -38.38
C VAL A 570 -14.87 -36.14 -38.38
N GLU A 571 -13.64 -36.44 -38.81
CA GLU A 571 -13.12 -37.82 -38.80
C GLU A 571 -12.94 -38.37 -37.38
N ALA A 572 -12.49 -37.54 -36.42
CA ALA A 572 -12.37 -37.96 -35.03
C ALA A 572 -13.72 -38.28 -34.38
N LEU A 573 -14.76 -37.53 -34.75
CA LEU A 573 -16.14 -37.69 -34.28
C LEU A 573 -16.88 -38.85 -34.98
N ARG A 574 -16.36 -39.39 -36.10
CA ARG A 574 -16.98 -40.47 -36.91
C ARG A 574 -17.14 -41.81 -36.18
N HIS A 575 -16.48 -42.00 -35.04
CA HIS A 575 -16.54 -43.25 -34.28
C HIS A 575 -17.86 -43.47 -33.51
N THR A 576 -18.85 -42.58 -33.65
CA THR A 576 -20.18 -42.72 -33.05
C THR A 576 -21.24 -43.06 -34.08
N ASP A 577 -22.25 -43.84 -33.66
CA ASP A 577 -23.38 -44.29 -34.47
C ASP A 577 -24.28 -43.10 -34.87
N ILE A 578 -23.84 -42.33 -35.88
CA ILE A 578 -24.59 -41.22 -36.43
C ILE A 578 -25.47 -41.75 -37.58
N ASP A 579 -26.76 -41.96 -37.31
CA ASP A 579 -27.77 -42.28 -38.32
C ASP A 579 -28.33 -41.00 -38.96
N GLU A 580 -28.79 -41.06 -40.22
CA GLU A 580 -29.49 -39.96 -40.91
C GLU A 580 -30.75 -39.51 -40.15
N SER A 581 -31.31 -40.39 -39.32
CA SER A 581 -32.47 -40.12 -38.46
C SER A 581 -32.17 -39.21 -37.26
N THR A 582 -30.90 -39.04 -36.88
CA THR A 582 -30.47 -38.23 -35.74
C THR A 582 -30.63 -36.72 -35.98
N TYR A 583 -30.77 -36.28 -37.24
CA TYR A 583 -30.86 -34.86 -37.59
C TYR A 583 -32.15 -34.49 -38.35
N PRO A 584 -33.33 -34.55 -37.71
CA PRO A 584 -34.62 -34.35 -38.38
C PRO A 584 -34.82 -32.94 -38.97
N TYR A 585 -33.99 -31.96 -38.60
CA TYR A 585 -34.09 -30.56 -39.04
C TYR A 585 -32.85 -30.04 -39.81
N MET A 586 -31.92 -30.91 -40.21
CA MET A 586 -30.71 -30.46 -40.92
C MET A 586 -31.06 -29.84 -42.28
N ARG A 587 -30.57 -28.62 -42.56
CA ARG A 587 -30.66 -28.05 -43.91
C ARG A 587 -29.93 -28.99 -44.89
N HIS A 588 -30.56 -29.28 -46.03
CA HIS A 588 -30.05 -30.20 -47.05
C HIS A 588 -28.59 -29.89 -47.45
N ASP A 589 -28.23 -28.60 -47.47
CA ASP A 589 -26.90 -28.11 -47.80
C ASP A 589 -25.82 -28.58 -46.80
N ILE A 590 -26.18 -28.63 -45.51
CA ILE A 590 -25.27 -29.03 -44.43
C ILE A 590 -25.18 -30.55 -44.31
N ALA A 591 -26.29 -31.26 -44.51
CA ALA A 591 -26.30 -32.73 -44.64
C ALA A 591 -25.38 -33.17 -45.78
N THR A 592 -25.38 -32.43 -46.89
CA THR A 592 -24.49 -32.68 -48.02
C THR A 592 -23.01 -32.44 -47.66
N ILE A 593 -22.69 -31.42 -46.87
CA ILE A 593 -21.31 -31.14 -46.40
C ILE A 593 -20.84 -32.25 -45.45
N LEU A 594 -21.69 -32.66 -44.50
CA LEU A 594 -21.41 -33.71 -43.53
C LEU A 594 -21.22 -35.06 -44.22
N LEU A 595 -22.12 -35.43 -45.14
CA LEU A 595 -22.03 -36.65 -45.95
C LEU A 595 -20.80 -36.66 -46.88
N ARG A 596 -20.47 -35.53 -47.54
CA ARG A 596 -19.26 -35.41 -48.37
C ARG A 596 -17.98 -35.51 -47.54
N SER A 597 -17.96 -34.96 -46.33
CA SER A 597 -16.80 -35.04 -45.44
C SER A 597 -16.63 -36.43 -44.81
N LEU A 598 -17.74 -37.15 -44.56
CA LEU A 598 -17.72 -38.49 -43.93
C LEU A 598 -17.44 -39.62 -44.92
N TYR A 599 -18.00 -39.54 -46.13
CA TYR A 599 -17.99 -40.63 -47.11
C TYR A 599 -17.11 -40.34 -48.34
N GLY A 600 -16.47 -39.16 -48.41
CA GLY A 600 -15.83 -38.68 -49.63
C GLY A 600 -16.87 -38.38 -50.71
N ASP A 601 -16.45 -37.93 -51.90
CA ASP A 601 -17.34 -37.77 -53.05
C ASP A 601 -17.89 -39.15 -53.50
N VAL A 602 -18.90 -39.67 -52.80
CA VAL A 602 -19.81 -40.68 -53.34
C VAL A 602 -20.80 -39.95 -54.23
N CYS A 603 -20.27 -39.42 -55.33
CA CYS A 603 -21.02 -39.08 -56.52
C CYS A 603 -20.52 -40.02 -57.61
N GLN A 604 -21.06 -41.24 -57.64
CA GLN A 604 -21.32 -41.96 -58.89
C GLN A 604 -22.19 -43.20 -58.63
N GLY A 605 -23.41 -43.16 -59.16
CA GLY A 605 -24.24 -44.34 -59.41
C GLY A 605 -25.61 -44.28 -58.77
#